data_AF-A0AB73H2M5-F1
#
_entry.id   AF-A0AB73H2M5-F1
#
_cell.length_a   1.000
_cell.length_b   1.000
_cell.length_c   1.000
_cell.angle_alpha   90.00
_cell.angle_beta   90.00
_cell.angle_gamma   90.00
#
_symmetry.space_group_name_H-M   'P 1'
#
loop_
_entity.id
_entity.type
_entity.pdbx_description
1 polymer ?
#
loop_
_entity_poly.entity_id
_entity_poly.type
_entity_poly.pdbx_seq_one_letter_code
_entity_poly.pdbx_strand_id
1 'polypeptide(L)'
;MTLAAMSSVAPQVFSFSGRVGQSDTITRGFALAETHDQVIASFAAWGLRVTAVTALSELKAAVAAMEEIAAERPAMASSDFANLYATAPAAYAAANVFMLQGHYALGEAAMGGFAVAPDSAQLVEGLRNAGFEVKAFLSLGDARATICEMQSLEPGDAALIDLMELAEA
;
A
#
# COMPACT_ATOMS: atom_id res chain seq x y z
N MET A 1 17.39 -32.38 19.82
CA MET A 1 16.99 -30.99 20.13
C MET A 1 17.39 -30.14 18.96
N THR A 2 16.45 -29.81 18.08
CA THR A 2 16.69 -28.96 16.91
C THR A 2 16.13 -27.60 17.27
N LEU A 3 17.01 -26.63 17.54
CA LEU A 3 16.61 -25.22 17.65
C LEU A 3 16.02 -24.83 16.29
N ALA A 4 14.72 -24.56 16.25
CA ALA A 4 14.14 -23.87 15.12
C ALA A 4 14.80 -22.49 15.04
N ALA A 5 15.48 -22.22 13.93
CA ALA A 5 15.86 -20.87 13.57
C ALA A 5 14.57 -20.08 13.35
N MET A 6 14.07 -19.46 14.41
CA MET A 6 13.12 -18.38 14.29
C MET A 6 13.86 -17.28 13.55
N SER A 7 13.54 -17.13 12.26
CA SER A 7 13.92 -15.94 11.52
C SER A 7 13.18 -14.78 12.20
N SER A 8 13.81 -14.12 13.17
CA SER A 8 13.27 -12.94 13.82
C SER A 8 13.32 -11.81 12.82
N VAL A 9 12.25 -11.62 12.06
CA VAL A 9 12.08 -10.40 11.27
C VAL A 9 12.02 -9.25 12.26
N ALA A 10 12.95 -8.30 12.16
CA ALA A 10 12.95 -7.14 13.06
C ALA A 10 11.60 -6.40 12.94
N PRO A 11 10.98 -5.97 14.05
CA PRO A 11 9.75 -5.22 14.01
C PRO A 11 9.88 -3.98 13.12
N GLN A 12 8.83 -3.68 12.38
CA GLN A 12 8.75 -2.49 11.54
C GLN A 12 7.34 -1.90 11.58
N VAL A 13 7.22 -0.64 11.18
CA VAL A 13 5.93 0.02 11.07
C VAL A 13 5.22 -0.48 9.82
N PHE A 14 3.96 -0.87 10.01
CA PHE A 14 3.00 -1.20 8.96
C PHE A 14 1.95 -0.10 8.90
N SER A 15 1.57 0.28 7.70
CA SER A 15 0.32 1.02 7.48
C SER A 15 -0.81 0.00 7.30
N PHE A 16 -1.98 0.30 7.83
CA PHE A 16 -3.17 -0.53 7.63
C PHE A 16 -4.40 0.33 7.32
N SER A 17 -5.34 -0.29 6.63
CA SER A 17 -6.71 0.22 6.50
C SER A 17 -7.71 -0.92 6.65
N GLY A 18 -8.89 -0.61 7.17
CA GLY A 18 -9.93 -1.60 7.39
C GLY A 18 -11.25 -0.99 7.80
N ARG A 19 -12.22 -1.84 8.11
CA ARG A 19 -13.58 -1.46 8.54
C ARG A 19 -13.98 -2.20 9.80
N VAL A 20 -14.67 -1.53 10.70
CA VAL A 20 -15.26 -2.16 11.89
C VAL A 20 -16.67 -2.62 11.55
N GLY A 21 -16.95 -3.92 11.68
CA GLY A 21 -18.27 -4.50 11.37
C GLY A 21 -18.72 -4.22 9.92
N GLN A 22 -19.95 -3.71 9.77
CA GLN A 22 -20.56 -3.31 8.48
C GLN A 22 -20.45 -1.80 8.20
N SER A 23 -19.54 -1.11 8.91
CA SER A 23 -19.35 0.34 8.71
C SER A 23 -18.79 0.65 7.33
N ASP A 24 -19.32 1.69 6.69
CA ASP A 24 -18.75 2.26 5.47
C ASP A 24 -17.50 3.12 5.75
N THR A 25 -17.27 3.50 7.02
CA THR A 25 -16.11 4.27 7.43
C THR A 25 -14.85 3.40 7.39
N ILE A 26 -13.88 3.80 6.59
CA ILE A 26 -12.55 3.19 6.55
C ILE A 26 -11.70 3.80 7.67
N THR A 27 -11.25 2.94 8.59
CA THR A 27 -10.23 3.29 9.60
C THR A 27 -8.86 3.03 8.99
N ARG A 28 -7.94 3.97 9.19
CA ARG A 28 -6.53 3.85 8.80
C ARG A 28 -5.63 4.17 9.98
N GLY A 29 -4.45 3.59 10.01
CA GLY A 29 -3.47 3.86 11.05
C GLY A 29 -2.16 3.14 10.82
N PHE A 30 -1.32 3.17 11.85
CA PHE A 30 -0.01 2.54 11.85
C PHE A 30 0.10 1.54 13.00
N ALA A 31 0.79 0.44 12.75
CA ALA A 31 1.05 -0.58 13.75
C ALA A 31 2.52 -1.00 13.71
N LEU A 32 3.12 -1.21 14.88
CA LEU A 32 4.42 -1.86 15.00
C LEU A 32 4.18 -3.36 15.14
N ALA A 33 4.77 -4.15 14.23
CA ALA A 33 4.60 -5.60 14.18
C ALA A 33 5.82 -6.26 13.51
N GLU A 34 5.89 -7.58 13.50
CA GLU A 34 6.89 -8.34 12.74
C GLU A 34 6.38 -8.71 11.33
N THR A 35 5.08 -8.95 11.19
CA THR A 35 4.50 -9.51 9.96
C THR A 35 3.12 -8.91 9.61
N HIS A 36 2.77 -8.99 8.34
CA HIS A 36 1.41 -8.68 7.85
C HIS A 36 0.34 -9.50 8.57
N ASP A 37 0.60 -10.80 8.76
CA ASP A 37 -0.35 -11.72 9.38
C ASP A 37 -0.63 -11.35 10.83
N GLN A 38 0.39 -10.89 11.58
CA GLN A 38 0.20 -10.38 12.93
C GLN A 38 -0.73 -9.16 12.94
N VAL A 39 -0.50 -8.19 12.04
CA VAL A 39 -1.38 -7.01 11.91
C VAL A 39 -2.82 -7.43 11.65
N ILE A 40 -3.03 -8.31 10.67
CA ILE A 40 -4.37 -8.77 10.27
C ILE A 40 -5.05 -9.53 11.42
N ALA A 41 -4.35 -10.47 12.06
CA ALA A 41 -4.89 -11.30 13.13
C ALA A 41 -5.25 -10.47 14.38
N SER A 42 -4.35 -9.57 14.82
CA SER A 42 -4.58 -8.73 15.99
C SER A 42 -5.77 -7.80 15.80
N PHE A 43 -5.87 -7.15 14.64
CA PHE A 43 -7.00 -6.26 14.37
C PHE A 43 -8.32 -7.02 14.15
N ALA A 44 -8.28 -8.22 13.57
CA ALA A 44 -9.45 -9.08 13.46
C ALA A 44 -10.00 -9.47 14.83
N ALA A 45 -9.12 -9.76 15.81
CA ALA A 45 -9.52 -10.03 17.19
C ALA A 45 -10.24 -8.85 17.87
N TRP A 46 -9.98 -7.62 17.40
CA TRP A 46 -10.66 -6.40 17.85
C TRP A 46 -11.87 -6.00 16.99
N GLY A 47 -12.28 -6.85 16.05
CA GLY A 47 -13.45 -6.61 15.19
C GLY A 47 -13.20 -5.66 14.02
N LEU A 48 -11.93 -5.31 13.74
CA LEU A 48 -11.54 -4.58 12.54
C LEU A 48 -11.20 -5.58 11.42
N ARG A 49 -11.99 -5.56 10.35
CA ARG A 49 -11.67 -6.27 9.11
C ARG A 49 -10.66 -5.45 8.32
N VAL A 50 -9.41 -5.87 8.37
CA VAL A 50 -8.32 -5.26 7.60
C VAL A 50 -8.51 -5.53 6.11
N THR A 51 -8.41 -4.48 5.29
CA THR A 51 -8.59 -4.51 3.84
C THR A 51 -7.30 -4.27 3.07
N ALA A 52 -6.34 -3.57 3.67
CA ALA A 52 -4.99 -3.43 3.13
C ALA A 52 -3.99 -3.26 4.27
N VAL A 53 -2.80 -3.84 4.10
CA VAL A 53 -1.65 -3.67 4.98
C VAL A 53 -0.43 -3.52 4.09
N THR A 54 0.48 -2.62 4.45
CA THR A 54 1.74 -2.43 3.72
C THR A 54 2.85 -2.12 4.70
N ALA A 55 3.92 -2.89 4.62
CA ALA A 55 5.12 -2.67 5.42
C ALA A 55 5.88 -1.41 4.95
N LEU A 56 6.61 -0.75 5.85
CA LEU A 56 7.45 0.40 5.49
C LEU A 56 8.46 0.05 4.38
N SER A 57 9.09 -1.13 4.45
CA SER A 57 10.05 -1.57 3.46
C SER A 57 9.43 -1.78 2.07
N GLU A 58 8.22 -2.32 2.01
CA GLU A 58 7.46 -2.51 0.78
C GLU A 58 7.03 -1.17 0.17
N LEU A 59 6.54 -0.24 1.00
CA LEU A 59 6.18 1.09 0.54
C LEU A 59 7.40 1.85 0.00
N LYS A 60 8.56 1.72 0.64
CA LYS A 60 9.83 2.27 0.13
C LYS A 60 10.23 1.68 -1.22
N ALA A 61 10.10 0.37 -1.38
CA ALA A 61 10.38 -0.30 -2.66
C ALA A 61 9.40 0.17 -3.76
N ALA A 62 8.13 0.29 -3.44
CA ALA A 62 7.12 0.83 -4.36
C ALA A 62 7.42 2.28 -4.75
N VAL A 63 7.79 3.14 -3.80
CA VAL A 63 8.19 4.54 -4.08
C VAL A 63 9.41 4.60 -4.99
N ALA A 64 10.42 3.75 -4.80
CA ALA A 64 11.56 3.71 -5.70
C ALA A 64 11.15 3.38 -7.15
N ALA A 65 10.26 2.39 -7.35
CA ALA A 65 9.71 2.07 -8.66
C ALA A 65 8.91 3.25 -9.27
N MET A 66 8.10 3.92 -8.45
CA MET A 66 7.35 5.11 -8.87
C MET A 66 8.27 6.28 -9.26
N GLU A 67 9.41 6.45 -8.60
CA GLU A 67 10.41 7.46 -8.95
C GLU A 67 11.07 7.17 -10.30
N GLU A 68 11.35 5.88 -10.60
CA GLU A 68 11.81 5.47 -11.92
C GLU A 68 10.77 5.73 -13.01
N ILE A 69 9.50 5.45 -12.73
CA ILE A 69 8.37 5.78 -13.63
C ILE A 69 8.29 7.29 -13.84
N ALA A 70 8.36 8.09 -12.77
CA ALA A 70 8.28 9.55 -12.84
C ALA A 70 9.37 10.15 -13.75
N ALA A 71 10.56 9.54 -13.73
CA ALA A 71 11.70 9.91 -14.57
C ALA A 71 11.69 9.27 -15.98
N GLU A 72 10.62 8.55 -16.34
CA GLU A 72 10.44 7.82 -17.59
C GLU A 72 11.58 6.83 -17.89
N ARG A 73 12.07 6.15 -16.84
CA ARG A 73 13.05 5.04 -16.94
C ARG A 73 12.46 3.70 -16.48
N PRO A 74 11.26 3.28 -16.94
CA PRO A 74 10.66 2.06 -16.41
C PRO A 74 11.50 0.84 -16.84
N ALA A 75 12.10 0.16 -15.86
CA ALA A 75 12.66 -1.19 -16.04
C ALA A 75 11.58 -2.29 -15.89
N MET A 76 10.31 -1.89 -15.77
CA MET A 76 9.18 -2.77 -15.45
C MET A 76 8.54 -3.38 -16.70
N ALA A 77 7.92 -4.56 -16.51
CA ALA A 77 7.11 -5.17 -17.54
C ALA A 77 5.84 -4.35 -17.81
N SER A 78 5.41 -4.28 -19.07
CA SER A 78 4.20 -3.55 -19.48
C SER A 78 2.91 -4.11 -18.88
N SER A 79 2.93 -5.34 -18.35
CA SER A 79 1.79 -5.93 -17.64
C SER A 79 1.50 -5.25 -16.30
N ASP A 80 2.52 -4.63 -15.69
CA ASP A 80 2.48 -4.09 -14.33
C ASP A 80 2.42 -2.55 -14.34
N PHE A 81 2.35 -1.94 -15.53
CA PHE A 81 2.39 -0.50 -15.75
C PHE A 81 1.36 -0.06 -16.81
N ALA A 82 0.47 0.87 -16.44
CA ALA A 82 -0.49 1.48 -17.35
C ALA A 82 -0.20 2.96 -17.58
N ASN A 83 -0.07 3.37 -18.85
CA ASN A 83 0.01 4.79 -19.22
C ASN A 83 -1.31 5.27 -19.81
N LEU A 84 -1.99 6.16 -19.09
CA LEU A 84 -3.30 6.70 -19.47
C LEU A 84 -3.22 8.09 -20.13
N TYR A 85 -2.01 8.58 -20.42
CA TYR A 85 -1.84 9.80 -21.21
C TYR A 85 -2.02 9.50 -22.69
N ALA A 86 -2.78 10.36 -23.38
CA ALA A 86 -2.86 10.33 -24.84
C ALA A 86 -1.50 10.67 -25.50
N THR A 87 -0.67 11.47 -24.83
CA THR A 87 0.70 11.76 -25.22
C THR A 87 1.54 11.86 -23.96
N ALA A 88 2.54 10.98 -23.85
CA ALA A 88 3.43 10.93 -22.69
C ALA A 88 4.23 12.25 -22.58
N PRO A 89 4.22 12.92 -21.42
CA PRO A 89 5.14 14.02 -21.13
C PRO A 89 6.56 13.48 -20.93
N ALA A 90 7.56 14.35 -21.06
CA ALA A 90 8.97 13.98 -20.84
C ALA A 90 9.31 13.58 -19.39
N ALA A 91 8.44 13.92 -18.44
CA ALA A 91 8.49 13.48 -17.06
C ALA A 91 7.09 13.58 -16.45
N TYR A 92 6.76 12.70 -15.52
CA TYR A 92 5.49 12.74 -14.79
C TYR A 92 5.67 13.46 -13.46
N ALA A 93 4.70 14.32 -13.11
CA ALA A 93 4.66 14.90 -11.78
C ALA A 93 4.34 13.81 -10.73
N ALA A 94 4.81 13.99 -9.49
CA ALA A 94 4.57 13.00 -8.43
C ALA A 94 3.07 12.77 -8.13
N ALA A 95 2.23 13.78 -8.34
CA ALA A 95 0.78 13.64 -8.19
C ALA A 95 0.11 12.79 -9.29
N ASN A 96 0.86 12.45 -10.35
CA ASN A 96 0.37 11.83 -11.57
C ASN A 96 0.90 10.39 -11.76
N VAL A 97 1.75 9.93 -10.84
CA VAL A 97 2.26 8.56 -10.76
C VAL A 97 1.56 7.89 -9.60
N PHE A 98 0.96 6.74 -9.85
CA PHE A 98 0.11 6.04 -8.90
C PHE A 98 0.57 4.59 -8.75
N MET A 99 0.60 4.11 -7.52
CA MET A 99 0.51 2.67 -7.23
C MET A 99 -0.96 2.34 -7.00
N LEU A 100 -1.39 1.17 -7.42
CA LEU A 100 -2.79 0.78 -7.36
C LEU A 100 -2.95 -0.69 -7.01
N GLN A 101 -4.11 -0.97 -6.42
CA GLN A 101 -4.59 -2.31 -6.14
C GLN A 101 -6.02 -2.42 -6.65
N GLY A 102 -6.34 -3.52 -7.32
CA GLY A 102 -7.66 -3.76 -7.86
C GLY A 102 -7.78 -5.17 -8.40
N HIS A 103 -8.73 -5.39 -9.30
CA HIS A 103 -8.87 -6.66 -10.03
C HIS A 103 -9.52 -6.40 -11.39
N TYR A 104 -9.31 -7.31 -12.34
CA TYR A 104 -10.07 -7.29 -13.59
C TYR A 104 -11.51 -7.74 -13.34
N ALA A 105 -12.49 -7.20 -14.08
CA ALA A 105 -13.91 -7.51 -13.90
C ALA A 105 -14.25 -9.00 -14.10
N LEU A 106 -13.39 -9.74 -14.81
CA LEU A 106 -13.53 -11.18 -15.06
C LEU A 106 -12.56 -12.05 -14.24
N GLY A 107 -11.82 -11.48 -13.29
CA GLY A 107 -10.86 -12.20 -12.46
C GLY A 107 -11.02 -11.87 -10.97
N GLU A 108 -10.94 -12.88 -10.11
CA GLU A 108 -11.06 -12.69 -8.65
C GLU A 108 -9.72 -12.38 -7.96
N ALA A 109 -8.59 -12.55 -8.65
CA ALA A 109 -7.28 -12.27 -8.07
C ALA A 109 -7.04 -10.76 -7.97
N ALA A 110 -6.74 -10.29 -6.75
CA ALA A 110 -6.26 -8.94 -6.54
C ALA A 110 -4.91 -8.76 -7.27
N MET A 111 -4.82 -7.72 -8.09
CA MET A 111 -3.63 -7.33 -8.81
C MET A 111 -3.16 -5.96 -8.33
N GLY A 112 -1.88 -5.89 -8.00
CA GLY A 112 -1.16 -4.65 -7.77
C GLY A 112 -0.45 -4.21 -9.04
N GLY A 113 -0.24 -2.91 -9.19
CA GLY A 113 0.52 -2.36 -10.30
C GLY A 113 0.75 -0.87 -10.15
N PHE A 114 1.26 -0.27 -11.22
CA PHE A 114 1.52 1.15 -11.29
C PHE A 114 0.83 1.76 -12.50
N ALA A 115 0.47 3.03 -12.40
CA ALA A 115 -0.11 3.75 -13.52
C ALA A 115 0.31 5.22 -13.50
N VAL A 116 0.28 5.82 -14.68
CA VAL A 116 0.36 7.28 -14.84
C VAL A 116 -0.92 7.81 -15.46
N ALA A 117 -1.44 8.86 -14.86
CA ALA A 117 -2.66 9.52 -15.31
C ALA A 117 -2.59 11.04 -15.02
N PRO A 118 -3.33 11.88 -15.77
CA PRO A 118 -3.37 13.32 -15.50
C PRO A 118 -3.91 13.69 -14.11
N ASP A 119 -4.80 12.86 -13.57
CA ASP A 119 -5.36 12.98 -12.23
C ASP A 119 -5.99 11.64 -11.79
N SER A 120 -6.45 11.59 -10.53
CA SER A 120 -7.05 10.38 -9.95
C SER A 120 -8.42 10.02 -10.55
N ALA A 121 -9.18 10.97 -11.08
CA ALA A 121 -10.45 10.67 -11.74
C ALA A 121 -10.21 9.95 -13.07
N GLN A 122 -9.27 10.45 -13.86
CA GLN A 122 -8.86 9.83 -15.13
C GLN A 122 -8.17 8.48 -14.91
N LEU A 123 -7.43 8.30 -13.81
CA LEU A 123 -6.90 6.99 -13.41
C LEU A 123 -8.03 5.96 -13.27
N VAL A 124 -9.02 6.27 -12.43
CA VAL A 124 -10.10 5.34 -12.10
C VAL A 124 -10.98 5.07 -13.31
N GLU A 125 -11.33 6.12 -14.08
CA GLU A 125 -12.13 5.99 -15.29
C GLU A 125 -11.39 5.21 -16.39
N GLY A 126 -10.13 5.54 -16.65
CA GLY A 126 -9.32 4.88 -17.67
C GLY A 126 -9.13 3.38 -17.40
N LEU A 127 -8.82 3.01 -16.16
CA LEU A 127 -8.70 1.60 -15.76
C LEU A 127 -10.04 0.87 -15.81
N ARG A 128 -11.13 1.52 -15.38
CA ARG A 128 -12.48 0.93 -15.48
C ARG A 128 -12.85 0.65 -16.93
N ASN A 129 -12.56 1.57 -17.84
CA ASN A 129 -12.80 1.39 -19.28
C ASN A 129 -11.97 0.25 -19.88
N ALA A 130 -10.81 -0.04 -19.30
CA ALA A 130 -9.98 -1.20 -19.64
C ALA A 130 -10.45 -2.51 -18.94
N GLY A 131 -11.56 -2.48 -18.20
CA GLY A 131 -12.10 -3.64 -17.49
C GLY A 131 -11.42 -3.93 -16.15
N PHE A 132 -10.69 -2.96 -15.59
CA PHE A 132 -10.04 -3.06 -14.29
C PHE A 132 -10.76 -2.23 -13.23
N GLU A 133 -11.15 -2.85 -12.13
CA GLU A 133 -11.78 -2.18 -11.00
C GLU A 133 -10.73 -1.79 -9.95
N VAL A 134 -10.49 -0.48 -9.80
CA VAL A 134 -9.58 0.07 -8.79
C VAL A 134 -10.23 0.00 -7.41
N LYS A 135 -9.59 -0.69 -6.47
CA LYS A 135 -10.00 -0.77 -5.06
C LYS A 135 -9.30 0.27 -4.20
N ALA A 136 -8.02 0.49 -4.46
CA ALA A 136 -7.20 1.49 -3.79
C ALA A 136 -6.12 2.00 -4.75
N PHE A 137 -5.71 3.25 -4.56
CA PHE A 137 -4.56 3.82 -5.23
C PHE A 137 -3.92 4.87 -4.31
N LEU A 138 -2.64 5.13 -4.54
CA LEU A 138 -1.85 6.13 -3.82
C LEU A 138 -0.92 6.83 -4.81
N SER A 139 -0.88 8.16 -4.78
CA SER A 139 0.05 8.92 -5.63
C SER A 139 1.48 8.84 -5.07
N LEU A 140 2.50 9.12 -5.89
CA LEU A 140 3.89 9.17 -5.42
C LEU A 140 4.07 10.24 -4.33
N GLY A 141 3.38 11.37 -4.47
CA GLY A 141 3.39 12.44 -3.47
C GLY A 141 2.86 11.95 -2.11
N ASP A 142 1.71 11.29 -2.13
CA ASP A 142 1.08 10.76 -0.91
C ASP A 142 1.90 9.60 -0.31
N ALA A 143 2.43 8.70 -1.15
CA ALA A 143 3.27 7.59 -0.70
C ALA A 143 4.53 8.07 0.01
N ARG A 144 5.19 9.11 -0.51
CA ARG A 144 6.32 9.77 0.16
C ARG A 144 5.92 10.37 1.49
N ALA A 145 4.77 11.04 1.56
CA ALA A 145 4.27 11.61 2.80
C ALA A 145 3.97 10.51 3.84
N THR A 146 3.36 9.39 3.44
CA THR A 146 3.11 8.24 4.31
C THR A 146 4.42 7.61 4.81
N ILE A 147 5.46 7.49 3.97
CA ILE A 147 6.78 7.04 4.42
C ILE A 147 7.34 7.98 5.48
N CYS A 148 7.29 9.29 5.26
CA CYS A 148 7.77 10.27 6.24
C CYS A 148 7.04 10.13 7.58
N GLU A 149 5.71 9.96 7.55
CA GLU A 149 4.89 9.73 8.74
C GLU A 149 5.34 8.44 9.45
N MET A 150 5.39 7.31 8.74
CA MET A 150 5.82 6.02 9.30
C MET A 150 7.24 6.06 9.90
N GLN A 151 8.16 6.84 9.31
CA GLN A 151 9.53 6.98 9.82
C GLN A 151 9.64 7.91 11.02
N SER A 152 8.66 8.80 11.22
CA SER A 152 8.63 9.74 12.34
C SER A 152 8.01 9.14 13.60
N LEU A 153 7.34 8.00 13.48
CA LEU A 153 6.68 7.32 14.61
C LEU A 153 7.69 6.55 15.45
N GLU A 154 7.61 6.73 16.75
CA GLU A 154 8.38 6.03 17.77
C GLU A 154 7.47 5.13 18.64
N PRO A 155 7.98 4.03 19.21
CA PRO A 155 7.24 3.24 20.19
C PRO A 155 6.73 4.11 21.35
N GLY A 156 5.43 4.01 21.65
CA GLY A 156 4.76 4.83 22.66
C GLY A 156 3.98 6.04 22.09
N ASP A 157 4.14 6.35 20.80
CA ASP A 157 3.32 7.37 20.14
C ASP A 157 1.85 6.97 20.07
N ALA A 158 0.94 7.89 20.38
CA ALA A 158 -0.50 7.63 20.34
C ALA A 158 -1.03 7.27 18.94
N ALA A 159 -0.28 7.59 17.88
CA ALA A 159 -0.60 7.28 16.50
C ALA A 159 -0.08 5.90 16.04
N LEU A 160 0.73 5.22 16.87
CA LEU A 160 1.33 3.92 16.59
C LEU A 160 0.79 2.87 17.56
N ILE A 161 0.14 1.84 17.01
CA ILE A 161 -0.35 0.71 17.81
C ILE A 161 0.77 -0.34 17.89
N ASP A 162 1.33 -0.54 19.10
CA ASP A 162 2.35 -1.58 19.31
C ASP A 162 1.70 -2.95 19.52
N LEU A 163 1.74 -3.80 18.49
CA LEU A 163 1.15 -5.14 18.54
C LEU A 163 2.08 -6.18 19.18
N MET A 164 3.31 -5.80 19.54
CA MET A 164 4.25 -6.66 20.23
C MET A 164 3.99 -6.65 21.74
N GLU A 165 3.79 -5.46 22.32
CA GLU A 165 3.44 -5.33 23.75
C GLU A 165 2.12 -6.03 24.09
N LEU A 166 1.17 -6.02 23.16
CA LEU A 166 -0.16 -6.60 23.35
C LEU A 166 -0.21 -8.12 23.27
N ALA A 167 0.82 -8.76 22.72
CA ALA A 167 0.92 -10.22 22.66
C ALA A 167 1.48 -10.84 23.97
N GLU A 168 2.10 -10.01 24.82
CA GLU A 168 2.69 -10.43 26.10
C GLU A 168 1.77 -10.17 27.31
N ALA A 169 0.65 -9.48 27.12
CA ALA A 169 -0.33 -9.09 28.14
C ALA A 169 -1.52 -10.08 28.25
#